data_AF-Q3LWG9-F1
#
_entry.id   AF-Q3LWG9-F1
#
_cell.length_a   1.000
_cell.length_b   1.000
_cell.length_c   1.000
_cell.angle_alpha   90.00
_cell.angle_beta   90.00
_cell.angle_gamma   90.00
#
_symmetry.space_group_name_H-M   'P 1'
#
loop_
_entity.id
_entity.type
_entity.pdbx_description
1 polymer ?
#
loop_
_entity_poly.entity_id
_entity_poly.type
_entity_poly.pdbx_seq_one_letter_code
_entity_poly.pdbx_strand_id
1 'polypeptide(L)'
;MLKLYKKQIALTNPYYQGTTTHILLDSNIIVRKYTEKLPLKHSIRISIDCKCYFYFTSCIYKEILYLIKNKVLLKQFLKVNRIRLINCYHKFVYGDKCIKNTVFLNPFLRVATFDQNLLKNLKSKLNK
;
A
#
# COMPACT_ATOMS: atom_id res chain seq x y z
N MET A 1 6.67 19.39 8.92
CA MET A 1 5.70 18.30 8.67
C MET A 1 5.96 17.45 7.41
N LEU A 2 6.31 18.02 6.25
CA LEU A 2 6.53 17.25 5.00
C LEU A 2 7.72 16.26 5.02
N LYS A 3 8.78 16.55 5.78
CA LYS A 3 9.97 15.68 5.89
C LYS A 3 9.72 14.32 6.59
N LEU A 4 8.63 14.17 7.36
CA LEU A 4 8.29 12.90 8.04
C LEU A 4 7.73 11.84 7.09
N TYR A 5 7.06 12.23 6.00
CA TYR A 5 6.45 11.29 5.06
C TYR A 5 7.44 10.67 4.06
N LYS A 6 8.55 11.35 3.75
CA LYS A 6 9.59 10.81 2.85
C LYS A 6 10.26 9.53 3.39
N LYS A 7 10.28 9.31 4.71
CA LYS A 7 10.86 8.10 5.33
C LYS A 7 9.87 6.94 5.47
N GLN A 8 8.60 7.13 5.15
CA GLN A 8 7.52 6.26 5.59
C GLN A 8 6.77 5.53 4.46
N ILE A 9 7.07 5.85 3.21
CA ILE A 9 6.60 5.13 2.03
C ILE A 9 7.83 4.52 1.39
N ALA A 10 8.11 3.27 1.69
CA ALA A 10 9.24 2.61 1.07
C ALA A 10 8.86 2.15 -0.32
N LEU A 11 9.21 2.97 -1.29
CA LEU A 11 9.24 2.62 -2.69
C LEU A 11 10.24 1.46 -2.84
N THR A 12 9.70 0.26 -2.99
CA THR A 12 10.50 -0.97 -2.95
C THR A 12 11.29 -1.22 -4.21
N ASN A 13 10.84 -0.70 -5.36
CA ASN A 13 11.53 -0.86 -6.63
C ASN A 13 11.98 0.50 -7.22
N PRO A 14 13.29 0.81 -7.20
CA PRO A 14 13.84 2.04 -7.76
C PRO A 14 13.95 2.02 -9.29
N TYR A 15 13.83 0.84 -9.93
CA TYR A 15 14.06 0.67 -11.37
C TYR A 15 12.88 1.12 -12.24
N TYR A 16 11.67 1.21 -11.69
CA TYR A 16 10.52 1.75 -12.42
C TYR A 16 10.39 3.25 -12.21
N GLN A 17 11.08 4.05 -13.00
CA GLN A 17 10.91 5.51 -13.04
C GLN A 17 10.04 5.86 -14.25
N GLY A 18 8.79 6.25 -13.99
CA GLY A 18 7.85 6.68 -15.01
C GLY A 18 6.93 7.78 -14.47
N THR A 19 6.23 8.47 -15.36
CA THR A 19 5.25 9.52 -15.02
C THR A 19 4.06 8.98 -14.21
N THR A 20 3.87 7.67 -14.22
CA THR A 20 2.86 6.94 -13.46
C THR A 20 3.50 5.87 -12.57
N THR A 21 2.89 5.59 -11.42
CA THR A 21 3.33 4.55 -10.48
C THR A 21 2.13 3.78 -9.93
N HIS A 22 2.28 2.45 -9.86
CA HIS A 22 1.29 1.55 -9.26
C HIS A 22 1.74 1.15 -7.85
N ILE A 23 0.87 1.37 -6.88
CA ILE A 23 1.19 1.29 -5.45
C ILE A 23 0.27 0.29 -4.76
N LEU A 24 0.87 -0.77 -4.24
CA LEU A 24 0.23 -1.74 -3.39
C LEU A 24 0.26 -1.27 -1.93
N LEU A 25 -0.92 -1.07 -1.35
CA LEU A 25 -1.12 -0.58 0.00
C LEU A 25 -1.27 -1.74 0.98
N ASP A 26 -0.62 -1.58 2.12
CA ASP A 26 -0.77 -2.44 3.29
C ASP A 26 -1.96 -2.00 4.19
N SER A 27 -2.42 -2.85 5.10
CA SER A 27 -3.49 -2.54 6.05
C SER A 27 -3.12 -1.36 6.95
N ASN A 28 -1.89 -1.36 7.47
CA ASN A 28 -1.36 -0.36 8.39
C ASN A 28 -1.45 1.07 7.84
N ILE A 29 -1.08 1.27 6.57
CA ILE A 29 -1.14 2.62 5.97
C ILE A 29 -2.56 3.10 5.78
N ILE A 30 -3.49 2.21 5.41
CA ILE A 30 -4.90 2.55 5.22
C ILE A 30 -5.54 2.88 6.57
N VAL A 31 -5.35 2.04 7.59
CA VAL A 31 -5.91 2.25 8.93
C VAL A 31 -5.40 3.56 9.53
N ARG A 32 -4.09 3.83 9.42
CA ARG A 32 -3.50 5.08 9.90
C ARG A 32 -4.04 6.31 9.16
N LYS A 33 -4.10 6.29 7.83
CA LYS A 33 -4.63 7.42 7.07
C LYS A 33 -6.13 7.65 7.26
N TYR A 34 -6.88 6.57 7.46
CA TYR A 34 -8.29 6.64 7.81
C TYR A 34 -8.50 7.29 9.18
N THR A 35 -7.73 6.87 10.20
CA THR A 35 -7.84 7.41 11.57
C THR A 35 -7.35 8.86 11.68
N GLU A 36 -6.24 9.20 11.02
CA GLU A 36 -5.70 10.57 10.96
C GLU A 36 -6.55 11.52 10.11
N LYS A 37 -7.55 11.00 9.36
CA LYS A 37 -8.36 11.75 8.37
C LYS A 37 -7.50 12.50 7.33
N LEU A 38 -6.30 12.00 7.06
CA LEU A 38 -5.38 12.62 6.12
C LEU A 38 -5.59 12.09 4.69
N PRO A 39 -5.43 12.95 3.68
CA PRO A 39 -5.63 12.55 2.29
C PRO A 39 -4.49 11.62 1.83
N LEU A 40 -4.75 10.31 1.82
CA LEU A 40 -3.82 9.25 1.41
C LEU A 40 -3.19 9.56 0.05
N LYS A 41 -4.01 9.81 -0.98
CA LYS A 41 -3.54 10.11 -2.34
C LYS A 41 -2.60 11.32 -2.40
N HIS A 42 -2.95 12.39 -1.69
CA HIS A 42 -2.14 13.61 -1.67
C HIS A 42 -0.81 13.37 -0.95
N SER A 43 -0.84 12.69 0.20
CA SER A 43 0.36 12.39 0.98
C SER A 43 1.36 11.52 0.20
N ILE A 44 0.87 10.52 -0.54
CA ILE A 44 1.72 9.66 -1.35
C ILE A 44 2.21 10.41 -2.60
N ARG A 45 1.35 11.18 -3.27
CA ARG A 45 1.75 11.95 -4.47
C ARG A 45 2.88 12.94 -4.18
N ILE A 46 2.82 13.66 -3.06
CA ILE A 46 3.91 14.59 -2.69
C ILE A 46 5.23 13.85 -2.44
N SER A 47 5.18 12.61 -1.97
CA SER A 47 6.41 11.85 -1.69
C SER A 47 7.12 11.31 -2.93
N ILE A 48 6.37 11.01 -4.01
CA ILE A 48 6.88 10.35 -5.22
C ILE A 48 6.93 11.30 -6.43
N ASP A 49 6.19 12.41 -6.37
CA ASP A 49 6.08 13.41 -7.44
C ASP A 49 5.64 12.84 -8.80
N CYS A 50 4.66 11.92 -8.78
CA CYS A 50 4.12 11.30 -10.00
C CYS A 50 2.64 10.90 -9.86
N LYS A 51 1.99 10.53 -10.97
CA LYS A 51 0.61 10.05 -10.95
C LYS A 51 0.54 8.64 -10.33
N CYS A 52 -0.12 8.53 -9.17
CA CYS A 52 -0.21 7.26 -8.43
C CYS A 52 -1.56 6.54 -8.66
N TYR A 53 -1.50 5.23 -8.87
CA TYR A 53 -2.63 4.31 -8.84
C TYR A 53 -2.51 3.39 -7.63
N PHE A 54 -3.57 3.27 -6.84
CA PHE A 54 -3.54 2.54 -5.57
C PHE A 54 -4.27 1.21 -5.65
N TYR A 55 -3.71 0.21 -4.99
CA TYR A 55 -4.21 -1.15 -4.96
C TYR A 55 -4.16 -1.69 -3.53
N PHE A 56 -5.06 -2.60 -3.16
CA PHE A 56 -4.88 -3.53 -2.04
C PHE A 56 -5.29 -4.93 -2.50
N THR A 57 -4.81 -5.97 -1.81
CA THR A 57 -5.28 -7.34 -2.06
C THR A 57 -6.54 -7.65 -1.25
N SER A 58 -7.33 -8.63 -1.66
CA SER A 58 -8.58 -8.98 -0.95
C SER A 58 -8.32 -9.47 0.48
N CYS A 59 -7.16 -10.02 0.80
CA CYS A 59 -6.82 -10.35 2.19
C CYS A 59 -6.55 -9.11 3.03
N ILE A 60 -5.85 -8.11 2.49
CA ILE A 60 -5.65 -6.81 3.15
C ILE A 60 -6.99 -6.10 3.34
N TYR A 61 -7.89 -6.16 2.36
CA TYR A 61 -9.24 -5.63 2.51
C TYR A 61 -10.00 -6.29 3.68
N LYS A 62 -9.92 -7.63 3.80
CA LYS A 62 -10.52 -8.36 4.93
C LYS A 62 -9.90 -7.92 6.27
N GLU A 63 -8.59 -7.73 6.32
CA GLU A 63 -7.89 -7.25 7.52
C GLU A 63 -8.35 -5.83 7.93
N ILE A 64 -8.47 -4.92 6.97
CA ILE A 64 -8.98 -3.56 7.23
C ILE A 64 -10.45 -3.61 7.68
N LEU A 65 -11.25 -4.49 7.07
CA LEU A 65 -12.61 -4.77 7.52
C LEU A 65 -12.65 -5.45 8.89
N TYR A 66 -11.58 -6.02 9.41
CA TYR A 66 -11.56 -6.47 10.80
C TYR A 66 -11.27 -5.30 11.74
N LEU A 67 -10.28 -4.46 11.40
CA LEU A 67 -9.78 -3.39 12.26
C LEU A 67 -10.70 -2.16 12.37
N ILE A 68 -11.37 -1.75 11.29
CA ILE A 68 -12.16 -0.51 11.27
C ILE A 68 -13.63 -0.81 11.55
N LYS A 69 -14.20 -0.35 12.67
CA LYS A 69 -15.62 -0.58 13.00
C LYS A 69 -16.59 0.09 12.02
N ASN A 70 -16.35 1.35 11.64
CA ASN A 70 -17.27 2.11 10.78
C ASN A 70 -17.07 1.78 9.28
N LYS A 71 -17.87 0.84 8.76
CA LYS A 71 -17.76 0.36 7.37
C LYS A 71 -18.22 1.37 6.33
N VAL A 72 -19.13 2.26 6.67
CA VAL A 72 -19.70 3.25 5.75
C VAL A 72 -18.62 4.29 5.39
N LEU A 73 -18.00 4.87 6.42
CA LEU A 73 -16.90 5.82 6.23
C LEU A 73 -15.69 5.16 5.56
N LEU A 74 -15.39 3.91 5.89
CA LEU A 74 -14.34 3.16 5.20
C LEU A 74 -14.64 3.06 3.69
N LYS A 75 -15.84 2.63 3.29
CA LYS A 75 -16.22 2.54 1.86
C LYS A 75 -16.11 3.90 1.16
N GLN A 76 -16.52 4.99 1.81
CA GLN A 76 -16.35 6.34 1.27
C GLN A 76 -14.86 6.70 1.11
N PHE A 77 -14.03 6.44 2.12
CA PHE A 77 -12.59 6.68 2.07
C PHE A 77 -11.92 5.92 0.92
N LEU A 78 -12.25 4.63 0.73
CA LEU A 78 -11.70 3.82 -0.37
C LEU A 78 -12.13 4.36 -1.75
N LYS A 79 -13.40 4.76 -1.89
CA LYS A 79 -13.94 5.37 -3.12
C LYS A 79 -13.26 6.69 -3.46
N VAL A 80 -13.15 7.61 -2.49
CA VAL A 80 -12.49 8.92 -2.68
C VAL A 80 -11.04 8.77 -3.13
N ASN A 81 -10.32 7.81 -2.53
CA ASN A 81 -8.93 7.53 -2.89
C ASN A 81 -8.78 6.66 -4.15
N ARG A 82 -9.89 6.23 -4.78
CA ARG A 82 -9.93 5.39 -5.98
C ARG A 82 -9.04 4.15 -5.87
N ILE A 83 -9.08 3.48 -4.72
CA ILE A 83 -8.24 2.31 -4.45
C ILE A 83 -8.87 1.09 -5.12
N ARG A 84 -8.07 0.35 -5.88
CA ARG A 84 -8.49 -0.83 -6.65
C ARG A 84 -8.22 -2.11 -5.87
N LEU A 85 -9.12 -3.07 -6.00
CA LEU A 85 -8.98 -4.40 -5.38
C LEU A 85 -8.24 -5.35 -6.33
N ILE A 86 -7.26 -6.08 -5.80
CA ILE A 86 -6.63 -7.24 -6.43
C ILE A 86 -7.13 -8.50 -5.71
N ASN A 87 -7.80 -9.40 -6.42
CA ASN A 87 -8.28 -10.64 -5.83
C ASN A 87 -7.11 -11.59 -5.56
N CYS A 88 -7.08 -12.17 -4.36
CA CYS A 88 -6.08 -13.14 -3.95
C CYS A 88 -6.71 -14.53 -3.78
N TYR A 89 -6.07 -15.57 -4.32
CA TYR A 89 -6.57 -16.95 -4.31
C TYR A 89 -5.80 -17.83 -3.32
N HIS A 90 -5.85 -17.47 -2.03
CA HIS A 90 -5.18 -18.23 -0.99
C HIS A 90 -6.01 -18.32 0.29
N LYS A 91 -5.99 -19.50 0.94
CA LYS A 91 -6.86 -19.83 2.08
C LYS A 91 -6.52 -19.04 3.37
N PHE A 92 -5.24 -18.99 3.76
CA PHE A 92 -4.79 -18.35 5.02
C PHE A 92 -3.35 -17.85 4.88
N VAL A 93 -3.17 -16.65 4.33
CA VAL A 93 -1.83 -16.07 4.15
C VAL A 93 -1.79 -14.74 4.87
N TYR A 94 -0.80 -14.58 5.75
CA TYR A 94 -0.47 -13.29 6.36
C TYR A 94 -0.30 -12.23 5.28
N GLY A 95 -0.85 -11.03 5.49
CA GLY A 95 -0.84 -9.92 4.53
C GLY A 95 0.53 -9.73 3.88
N ASP A 96 1.60 -9.76 4.68
CA ASP A 96 3.00 -9.71 4.25
C ASP A 96 3.37 -10.72 3.16
N LYS A 97 3.00 -12.00 3.31
CA LYS A 97 3.34 -13.06 2.34
C LYS A 97 2.53 -12.87 1.06
N CYS A 98 1.28 -12.40 1.15
CA CYS A 98 0.49 -12.01 -0.01
C CYS A 98 1.14 -10.84 -0.76
N ILE A 99 1.53 -9.78 -0.05
CA ILE A 99 2.21 -8.60 -0.62
C ILE A 99 3.51 -9.02 -1.31
N LYS A 100 4.35 -9.81 -0.64
CA LYS A 100 5.61 -10.33 -1.21
C LYS A 100 5.38 -11.11 -2.51
N ASN A 101 4.44 -12.04 -2.52
CA ASN A 101 4.12 -12.82 -3.72
C ASN A 101 3.55 -11.95 -4.84
N THR A 102 2.68 -10.99 -4.50
CA THR A 102 2.05 -10.09 -5.47
C THR A 102 3.10 -9.22 -6.16
N VAL A 103 4.05 -8.66 -5.40
CA VAL A 103 5.15 -7.84 -5.93
C VAL A 103 6.14 -8.68 -6.72
N PHE A 104 6.43 -9.90 -6.27
CA PHE A 104 7.30 -10.82 -7.00
C PHE A 104 6.75 -11.16 -8.39
N LEU A 105 5.44 -11.42 -8.49
CA LEU A 105 4.77 -11.70 -9.77
C LEU A 105 4.55 -10.43 -10.62
N ASN A 106 4.55 -9.25 -9.98
CA ASN A 106 4.27 -7.96 -10.63
C ASN A 106 5.35 -6.93 -10.22
N PRO A 107 6.57 -7.02 -10.77
CA PRO A 107 7.71 -6.22 -10.31
C PRO A 107 7.54 -4.71 -10.53
N PHE A 108 6.59 -4.28 -11.37
CA PHE A 108 6.21 -2.88 -11.57
C PHE A 108 5.45 -2.29 -10.37
N LEU A 109 4.94 -3.12 -9.44
CA LEU A 109 4.26 -2.65 -8.24
C LEU A 109 5.28 -2.16 -7.21
N ARG A 110 5.05 -0.95 -6.70
CA ARG A 110 5.72 -0.45 -5.50
C ARG A 110 4.84 -0.72 -4.28
N VAL A 111 5.45 -1.00 -3.13
CA VAL A 111 4.69 -1.18 -1.88
C VAL A 111 4.68 0.12 -1.08
N ALA A 112 3.59 0.41 -0.37
CA ALA A 112 3.56 1.43 0.66
C ALA A 112 3.15 0.79 2.00
N THR A 113 4.08 0.73 2.93
CA THR A 113 3.88 0.21 4.28
C THR A 113 4.74 1.00 5.28
N PHE A 114 4.25 1.08 6.52
CA PHE A 114 4.99 1.59 7.67
C PHE A 114 5.80 0.50 8.40
N ASP A 115 5.61 -0.78 8.04
CA ASP A 115 6.27 -1.91 8.71
C ASP A 115 7.71 -2.05 8.23
N GLN A 116 8.69 -1.70 9.07
CA GLN A 116 10.11 -1.77 8.73
C GLN A 116 10.61 -3.19 8.43
N ASN A 117 10.02 -4.23 9.03
CA ASN A 117 10.39 -5.61 8.80
C ASN A 117 9.91 -6.07 7.42
N LEU A 118 8.68 -5.71 7.04
CA LEU A 118 8.19 -5.94 5.68
C LEU A 118 9.09 -5.25 4.65
N LEU A 119 9.56 -4.04 4.93
CA LEU A 119 10.48 -3.29 4.06
C LEU A 119 11.84 -3.94 3.89
N LYS A 120 12.48 -4.34 4.99
CA LYS A 120 13.77 -5.05 4.95
C LYS A 120 13.64 -6.33 4.12
N ASN A 121 12.55 -7.06 4.32
CA ASN A 121 12.26 -8.31 3.60
C ASN A 121 11.99 -8.11 2.10
N LEU A 122 11.38 -6.99 1.70
CA LEU A 122 11.11 -6.69 0.29
C LEU A 122 12.39 -6.25 -0.43
N LYS A 123 13.22 -5.43 0.22
CA LYS A 123 14.50 -4.98 -0.34
C LYS A 123 15.50 -6.13 -0.56
N SER A 124 15.61 -7.06 0.39
CA SER A 124 16.55 -8.19 0.29
C SER A 124 16.28 -9.13 -0.88
N LYS A 125 15.02 -9.18 -1.35
CA LYS A 125 14.58 -10.06 -2.44
C LYS A 125 14.64 -9.42 -3.82
N LEU A 126 14.63 -8.08 -3.90
CA LEU A 126 14.71 -7.32 -5.16
C LEU A 126 16.16 -7.04 -5.60
N ASN A 127 17.13 -7.23 -4.71
CA ASN A 127 18.57 -7.07 -4.98
C ASN A 127 19.28 -8.41 -5.29
N LYS A 128 18.53 -9.50 -5.45
CA LYS A 128 19.02 -10.81 -5.90
C LYS A 128 18.44 -11.08 -7.29
#